data_AF-A0A968NU20-F1
#
_entry.id   AF-A0A968NU20-F1
#
_cell.length_a   1.000
_cell.length_b   1.000
_cell.length_c   1.000
_cell.angle_alpha   90.00
_cell.angle_beta   90.00
_cell.angle_gamma   90.00
#
_symmetry.space_group_name_H-M   'P 1'
#
loop_
_entity.id
_entity.type
_entity.pdbx_description
1 polymer ?
#
loop_
_entity_poly.entity_id
_entity_poly.type
_entity_poly.pdbx_seq_one_letter_code
_entity_poly.pdbx_strand_id
1 'polypeptide(L)'
;MTTSLLRTLKTIRRRNHSQKGFTLIELLIVTIIAGGIVSGLMFLVVELLAADQRDASRNATQQDMQRSMEYMSNELREAVYVYPGNLLNRIVTENRLPPSLTQNSTPVIAFWRQAPLPRGVLNYCSTNWQSQDENGDPPIVDSARQAIPCAAGHAYSLIVYSLDTAGGSDTGGPWTGQARITRYELRPYNDSSGRQQPAPVQGYVSPIVGPRNLFAIWPRDVDETDRQRGRGRPSGAAVPLTDFVDRNRSEETTPTCPSNYSISPLNPPDSFYACVRTGSPNPPPAASPSPSPRPRAASDTIENQEVILYLRGNGLGRPSITENGNNAYRPTLTTRVFNRGTLDVNPNN
;
A
#
# COMPACT_ATOMS: atom_id res chain seq x y z
N MET A 1 97.78 50.47 49.38
CA MET A 1 98.44 49.26 48.85
C MET A 1 97.70 48.83 47.58
N THR A 2 98.46 48.77 46.48
CA THR A 2 98.32 47.88 45.30
C THR A 2 97.01 47.86 44.49
N THR A 3 96.99 48.67 43.42
CA THR A 3 96.85 48.29 41.99
C THR A 3 96.03 47.04 41.61
N SER A 4 95.04 47.20 40.73
CA SER A 4 94.70 46.17 39.73
C SER A 4 93.89 46.70 38.52
N LEU A 5 94.56 46.66 37.36
CA LEU A 5 94.09 46.24 36.04
C LEU A 5 92.82 46.89 35.43
N LEU A 6 92.91 47.84 34.49
CA LEU A 6 93.12 47.66 33.03
C LEU A 6 92.19 46.61 32.38
N ARG A 7 91.22 47.07 31.57
CA ARG A 7 91.15 46.83 30.09
C ARG A 7 89.72 46.91 29.54
N THR A 8 89.49 47.98 28.77
CA THR A 8 88.82 47.97 27.45
C THR A 8 87.55 47.12 27.29
N LEU A 9 86.39 47.70 27.57
CA LEU A 9 85.14 47.31 26.91
C LEU A 9 84.89 48.22 25.72
N LYS A 10 85.44 47.80 24.59
CA LYS A 10 85.15 48.33 23.25
C LYS A 10 83.75 47.87 22.87
N THR A 11 82.90 48.84 22.59
CA THR A 11 81.65 48.76 21.81
C THR A 11 81.57 47.60 20.82
N ILE A 12 80.62 46.69 21.03
CA ILE A 12 80.01 45.90 19.95
C ILE A 12 78.49 46.06 20.10
N ARG A 13 77.97 47.15 19.52
CA ARG A 13 76.55 47.31 19.22
C ARG A 13 76.24 46.35 18.06
N ARG A 14 75.90 45.10 18.37
CA ARG A 14 75.34 44.16 17.38
C ARG A 14 74.05 44.78 16.86
N ARG A 15 74.07 45.27 15.61
CA ARG A 15 72.86 45.45 14.82
C ARG A 15 72.22 44.07 14.69
N ASN A 16 71.14 43.84 15.43
CA ASN A 16 70.21 42.77 15.11
C ASN A 16 69.59 43.13 13.76
N HIS A 17 70.12 42.56 12.67
CA HIS A 17 69.38 42.43 11.44
C HIS A 17 68.23 41.46 11.72
N SER A 18 67.12 42.01 12.20
CA SER A 18 65.85 41.32 12.21
C SER A 18 65.44 41.17 10.75
N GLN A 19 65.78 40.04 10.13
CA GLN A 19 65.20 39.65 8.85
C GLN A 19 63.70 39.44 9.09
N LYS A 20 62.91 40.50 8.91
CA LYS A 20 61.44 40.51 9.09
C LYS A 20 60.71 40.18 7.79
N GLY A 21 61.20 39.20 7.04
CA GLY A 21 60.56 38.75 5.80
C GLY A 21 60.38 37.23 5.84
N PHE A 22 59.17 36.76 5.58
CA PHE A 22 58.91 35.33 5.36
C PHE A 22 59.62 34.87 4.09
N THR A 23 60.24 33.70 4.14
CA THR A 23 60.83 33.11 2.94
C THR A 23 59.73 32.49 2.07
N LEU A 24 59.91 32.51 0.74
CA LEU A 24 58.91 31.99 -0.21
C LEU A 24 58.59 30.51 0.03
N ILE A 25 59.57 29.74 0.51
CA ILE A 25 59.40 28.32 0.84
C ILE A 25 58.58 28.10 2.12
N GLU A 26 58.69 28.99 3.11
CA GLU A 26 57.86 28.97 4.32
C GLU A 26 56.39 29.19 3.97
N LEU A 27 56.12 30.18 3.10
CA LEU A 27 54.78 30.43 2.57
C LEU A 27 54.25 29.24 1.76
N LEU A 28 55.10 28.58 0.97
CA LEU A 28 54.71 27.39 0.21
C LEU A 28 54.28 26.24 1.14
N ILE A 29 55.08 25.93 2.17
CA ILE A 29 54.77 24.86 3.13
C ILE A 29 53.48 25.17 3.90
N VAL A 30 53.31 26.42 4.36
CA VAL A 30 52.09 26.85 5.05
C VAL A 30 50.87 26.68 4.15
N THR A 31 50.96 27.04 2.87
CA THR A 31 49.84 26.92 1.93
C THR A 31 49.47 25.45 1.68
N ILE A 32 50.47 24.56 1.60
CA ILE A 32 50.24 23.11 1.43
C ILE A 32 49.57 22.52 2.67
N ILE A 33 50.06 22.83 3.87
CA ILE A 33 49.49 22.32 5.12
C ILE A 33 48.06 22.86 5.31
N ALA A 34 47.86 24.16 5.10
CA ALA A 34 46.55 24.79 5.18
C ALA A 34 45.57 24.18 4.15
N GLY A 35 46.02 24.00 2.90
CA GLY A 35 45.23 23.34 1.86
C GLY A 35 44.86 21.89 2.21
N GLY A 36 45.79 21.15 2.80
CA GLY A 36 45.55 19.79 3.29
C GLY A 36 44.48 19.73 4.39
N ILE A 37 44.55 20.65 5.36
CA ILE A 37 43.56 20.74 6.45
C ILE A 37 42.17 21.11 5.88
N VAL A 38 42.09 22.12 5.02
CA VAL A 38 40.81 22.54 4.41
C VAL A 38 40.19 21.43 3.58
N SER A 39 40.99 20.71 2.80
CA SER A 39 40.54 19.55 2.03
C SER A 39 40.01 18.43 2.94
N GLY A 40 40.73 18.12 4.03
CA GLY A 40 40.30 17.13 5.02
C GLY A 40 38.97 17.48 5.70
N LEU A 41 38.78 18.75 6.06
CA LEU A 41 37.52 19.23 6.64
C LEU A 41 36.38 19.19 5.61
N MET A 42 36.64 19.57 4.36
CA MET A 42 35.63 19.52 3.29
C MET A 42 35.19 18.08 3.01
N PHE A 43 36.14 17.13 2.99
CA PHE A 43 35.83 15.71 2.85
C PHE A 43 34.92 15.21 3.98
N LEU A 44 35.22 15.57 5.24
CA LEU A 44 34.40 15.20 6.39
C LEU A 44 32.97 15.75 6.26
N VAL A 45 32.81 17.01 5.86
CA VAL A 45 31.48 17.62 5.67
C VAL A 45 30.67 16.89 4.59
N VAL A 46 31.30 16.48 3.48
CA VAL A 46 30.62 15.72 2.43
C VAL A 46 30.13 14.36 2.95
N GLU A 47 30.96 13.66 3.73
CA GLU A 47 30.57 12.39 4.35
C GLU A 47 29.43 12.56 5.35
N LEU A 48 29.46 13.62 6.17
CA LEU A 48 28.38 13.94 7.11
C LEU A 48 27.07 14.22 6.37
N LEU A 49 27.11 15.07 5.34
CA LEU A 49 25.92 15.38 4.53
C LEU A 49 25.37 14.13 3.82
N ALA A 50 26.25 13.25 3.33
CA ALA A 50 25.84 11.99 2.73
C ALA A 50 25.18 11.05 3.75
N ALA A 51 25.70 11.00 4.99
CA ALA A 51 25.10 10.24 6.08
C ALA A 51 23.73 10.81 6.48
N ASP A 52 23.62 12.12 6.67
CA ASP A 52 22.36 12.80 7.01
C ASP A 52 21.29 12.57 5.94
N GLN A 53 21.67 12.65 4.65
CA GLN A 53 20.75 12.35 3.54
C GLN A 53 20.30 10.89 3.53
N ARG A 54 21.20 9.94 3.82
CA ARG A 54 20.83 8.51 3.92
C ARG A 54 19.85 8.27 5.06
N ASP A 55 20.10 8.85 6.23
CA ASP A 55 19.24 8.66 7.39
C ASP A 55 17.88 9.36 7.20
N ALA A 56 17.84 10.53 6.58
CA ALA A 56 16.61 11.17 6.15
C ALA A 56 15.81 10.29 5.18
N SER A 57 16.46 9.71 4.17
CA SER A 57 15.81 8.80 3.20
C SER A 57 15.28 7.52 3.86
N ARG A 58 16.02 6.94 4.82
CA ARG A 58 15.57 5.76 5.59
C ARG A 58 14.34 6.08 6.44
N ASN A 59 14.38 7.19 7.16
CA ASN A 59 13.28 7.64 8.00
C ASN A 59 12.03 7.95 7.15
N ALA A 60 12.19 8.60 5.99
CA ALA A 60 11.09 8.85 5.06
C ALA A 60 10.46 7.55 4.56
N THR A 61 11.27 6.54 4.19
CA THR A 61 10.73 5.21 3.85
C THR A 61 9.95 4.61 5.02
N GLN A 62 10.49 4.59 6.24
CA GLN A 62 9.74 4.06 7.38
C GLN A 62 8.40 4.76 7.61
N GLN A 63 8.41 6.10 7.57
CA GLN A 63 7.21 6.90 7.78
C GLN A 63 6.14 6.65 6.72
N ASP A 64 6.52 6.59 5.44
CA ASP A 64 5.60 6.31 4.35
C ASP A 64 5.00 4.91 4.45
N MET A 65 5.81 3.92 4.85
CA MET A 65 5.38 2.54 5.06
C MET A 65 4.43 2.42 6.26
N GLN A 66 4.71 3.10 7.36
CA GLN A 66 3.83 3.15 8.54
C GLN A 66 2.49 3.82 8.20
N ARG A 67 2.52 4.97 7.52
CA ARG A 67 1.30 5.69 7.09
C ARG A 67 0.45 4.81 6.17
N SER A 68 1.09 4.11 5.24
CA SER A 68 0.39 3.19 4.31
C SER A 68 -0.23 2.01 5.06
N MET A 69 0.51 1.41 5.99
CA MET A 69 0.02 0.30 6.80
C MET A 69 -1.16 0.71 7.68
N GLU A 70 -1.09 1.89 8.31
CA GLU A 70 -2.17 2.45 9.11
C GLU A 70 -3.41 2.74 8.26
N TYR A 71 -3.23 3.34 7.09
CA TYR A 71 -4.31 3.60 6.14
C TYR A 71 -5.04 2.30 5.74
N MET A 72 -4.30 1.27 5.30
CA MET A 72 -4.86 -0.04 4.96
C MET A 72 -5.55 -0.69 6.16
N SER A 73 -4.95 -0.59 7.34
CA SER A 73 -5.53 -1.17 8.57
C SER A 73 -6.84 -0.49 8.95
N ASN A 74 -6.94 0.82 8.81
CA ASN A 74 -8.15 1.57 9.10
C ASN A 74 -9.29 1.16 8.16
N GLU A 75 -9.03 1.01 6.86
CA GLU A 75 -10.07 0.55 5.94
C GLU A 75 -10.46 -0.92 6.17
N LEU A 76 -9.50 -1.78 6.55
CA LEU A 76 -9.79 -3.18 6.89
C LEU A 76 -10.64 -3.33 8.16
N ARG A 77 -10.56 -2.39 9.11
CA ARG A 77 -11.44 -2.40 10.29
C ARG A 77 -12.91 -2.21 9.91
N GLU A 78 -13.16 -1.44 8.85
CA GLU A 78 -14.48 -1.18 8.28
C GLU A 78 -14.91 -2.27 7.26
N ALA A 79 -14.07 -3.27 7.04
CA ALA A 79 -14.40 -4.34 6.11
C ALA A 79 -15.54 -5.21 6.62
N VAL A 80 -16.47 -5.49 5.72
CA VAL A 80 -17.62 -6.36 5.91
C VAL A 80 -17.27 -7.79 5.52
N TYR A 81 -16.48 -7.96 4.45
CA TYR A 81 -15.99 -9.25 4.01
C TYR A 81 -14.63 -9.09 3.35
N VAL A 82 -13.64 -9.89 3.76
CA VAL A 82 -12.30 -9.94 3.21
C VAL A 82 -12.12 -11.25 2.45
N TYR A 83 -11.65 -11.17 1.21
CA TYR A 83 -11.43 -12.36 0.38
C TYR A 83 -10.16 -13.10 0.83
N PRO A 84 -10.26 -14.40 1.17
CA PRO A 84 -9.10 -15.27 1.26
C PRO A 84 -8.47 -15.48 -0.13
N GLY A 85 -7.20 -15.89 -0.17
CA GLY A 85 -6.42 -15.89 -1.41
C GLY A 85 -6.99 -16.77 -2.51
N ASN A 86 -7.62 -17.90 -2.18
CA ASN A 86 -8.30 -18.75 -3.16
C ASN A 86 -9.48 -18.05 -3.85
N LEU A 87 -10.29 -17.31 -3.09
CA LEU A 87 -11.43 -16.57 -3.62
C LEU A 87 -10.98 -15.32 -4.38
N LEU A 88 -9.94 -14.63 -3.90
CA LEU A 88 -9.32 -13.53 -4.64
C LEU A 88 -8.75 -14.01 -5.98
N ASN A 89 -8.03 -15.14 -5.98
CA ASN A 89 -7.48 -15.71 -7.20
C ASN A 89 -8.56 -16.01 -8.24
N ARG A 90 -9.71 -16.57 -7.83
CA ARG A 90 -10.85 -16.81 -8.73
C ARG A 90 -11.30 -15.51 -9.42
N ILE A 91 -11.47 -14.43 -8.64
CA ILE A 91 -11.89 -13.12 -9.14
C ILE A 91 -10.88 -12.57 -10.17
N VAL A 92 -9.58 -12.74 -9.91
CA VAL A 92 -8.51 -12.34 -10.82
C VAL A 92 -8.52 -13.17 -12.10
N THR A 93 -8.55 -14.51 -11.99
CA THR A 93 -8.51 -15.42 -13.16
C THR A 93 -9.74 -15.31 -14.04
N GLU A 94 -10.89 -14.95 -13.48
CA GLU A 94 -12.12 -14.71 -14.23
C GLU A 94 -12.23 -13.28 -14.80
N ASN A 95 -11.18 -12.46 -14.72
CA ASN A 95 -11.14 -11.08 -15.25
C ASN A 95 -12.23 -10.15 -14.66
N ARG A 96 -12.57 -10.32 -13.38
CA ARG A 96 -13.64 -9.55 -12.70
C ARG A 96 -13.20 -8.20 -12.17
N LEU A 97 -11.90 -7.97 -12.06
CA LEU A 97 -11.26 -6.69 -11.68
C LEU A 97 -10.79 -5.94 -12.92
N PRO A 98 -10.58 -4.62 -12.91
CA PRO A 98 -10.00 -3.89 -14.05
C PRO A 98 -8.66 -4.46 -14.55
N PRO A 99 -8.33 -4.32 -15.85
CA PRO A 99 -7.05 -4.77 -16.40
C PRO A 99 -5.82 -4.12 -15.75
N SER A 100 -5.98 -2.87 -15.28
CA SER A 100 -4.94 -2.11 -14.57
C SER A 100 -4.43 -2.81 -13.31
N LEU A 101 -5.25 -3.68 -12.70
CA LEU A 101 -4.89 -4.44 -11.50
C LEU A 101 -4.32 -5.84 -11.80
N THR A 102 -4.30 -6.29 -13.06
CA THR A 102 -3.96 -7.68 -13.39
C THR A 102 -2.83 -7.83 -14.42
N GLN A 103 -2.52 -6.80 -15.22
CA GLN A 103 -1.49 -6.91 -16.26
C GLN A 103 -0.06 -6.78 -15.72
N ASN A 104 0.19 -5.79 -14.86
CA ASN A 104 1.50 -5.56 -14.25
C ASN A 104 1.40 -5.30 -12.73
N SER A 105 0.28 -5.71 -12.16
CA SER A 105 0.01 -5.56 -10.75
C SER A 105 -0.54 -6.87 -10.22
N THR A 106 -0.22 -7.18 -8.97
CA THR A 106 -0.69 -8.37 -8.27
C THR A 106 -1.66 -7.93 -7.19
N PRO A 107 -2.97 -8.24 -7.30
CA PRO A 107 -3.94 -7.99 -6.24
C PRO A 107 -3.56 -8.82 -5.02
N VAL A 108 -3.41 -8.16 -3.87
CA VAL A 108 -2.97 -8.79 -2.62
C VAL A 108 -4.12 -8.95 -1.65
N ILE A 109 -4.89 -7.88 -1.45
CA ILE A 109 -6.04 -7.88 -0.54
C ILE A 109 -7.23 -7.30 -1.29
N ALA A 110 -8.38 -7.97 -1.18
CA ALA A 110 -9.65 -7.41 -1.61
C ALA A 110 -10.67 -7.55 -0.48
N PHE A 111 -11.49 -6.53 -0.28
CA PHE A 111 -12.56 -6.56 0.71
C PHE A 111 -13.70 -5.62 0.35
N TRP A 112 -14.87 -5.92 0.88
CA TRP A 112 -16.04 -5.07 0.81
C TRP A 112 -16.14 -4.19 2.03
N ARG A 113 -16.46 -2.92 1.84
CA ARG A 113 -16.83 -2.00 2.92
C ARG A 113 -18.12 -1.26 2.58
N GLN A 114 -18.80 -0.75 3.60
CA GLN A 114 -19.92 0.16 3.37
C GLN A 114 -19.39 1.53 2.95
N ALA A 115 -19.99 2.11 1.91
CA ALA A 115 -19.70 3.44 1.42
C ALA A 115 -21.00 4.23 1.30
N PRO A 116 -21.02 5.51 1.72
CA PRO A 116 -22.21 6.35 1.57
C PRO A 116 -22.55 6.53 0.09
N LEU A 117 -23.85 6.62 -0.20
CA LEU A 117 -24.30 6.95 -1.55
C LEU A 117 -23.84 8.37 -1.94
N PRO A 118 -23.41 8.60 -3.19
CA PRO A 118 -23.07 9.95 -3.66
C PRO A 118 -24.24 10.91 -3.52
N ARG A 119 -23.96 12.21 -3.35
CA ARG A 119 -24.99 13.25 -3.15
C ARG A 119 -26.00 13.27 -4.30
N GLY A 120 -25.55 13.08 -5.54
CA GLY A 120 -26.45 12.97 -6.70
C GLY A 120 -27.48 11.83 -6.56
N VAL A 121 -27.06 10.67 -6.04
CA VAL A 121 -27.92 9.51 -5.81
C VAL A 121 -28.87 9.74 -4.65
N LEU A 122 -28.39 10.33 -3.55
CA LEU A 122 -29.23 10.69 -2.40
C LEU A 122 -30.32 11.70 -2.78
N ASN A 123 -30.00 12.68 -3.62
CA ASN A 123 -31.00 13.62 -4.15
C ASN A 123 -32.07 12.89 -4.96
N TYR A 124 -31.66 11.96 -5.84
CA TYR A 124 -32.61 11.12 -6.57
C TYR A 124 -33.50 10.29 -5.64
N CYS A 125 -32.93 9.69 -4.59
CA CYS A 125 -33.68 8.98 -3.56
C CYS A 125 -34.71 9.89 -2.88
N SER A 126 -34.34 11.13 -2.52
CA SER A 126 -35.25 12.06 -1.85
C SER A 126 -36.47 12.46 -2.70
N THR A 127 -36.32 12.53 -4.02
CA THR A 127 -37.38 12.96 -4.94
C THR A 127 -38.22 11.81 -5.50
N ASN A 128 -37.68 10.59 -5.53
CA ASN A 128 -38.32 9.42 -6.15
C ASN A 128 -38.64 8.29 -5.15
N TRP A 129 -38.36 8.48 -3.87
CA TRP A 129 -38.67 7.50 -2.81
C TRP A 129 -40.15 7.06 -2.80
N GLN A 130 -41.07 7.95 -3.18
CA GLN A 130 -42.51 7.69 -3.17
C GLN A 130 -43.04 6.89 -4.36
N SER A 131 -42.24 6.60 -5.40
CA SER A 131 -42.65 5.61 -6.41
C SER A 131 -42.26 4.20 -5.97
N GLN A 132 -42.56 3.85 -4.70
CA GLN A 132 -42.75 2.46 -4.35
C GLN A 132 -43.95 1.97 -5.15
N ASP A 133 -43.84 0.78 -5.73
CA ASP A 133 -45.02 0.15 -6.29
C ASP A 133 -46.04 -0.15 -5.18
N GLU A 134 -47.28 -0.49 -5.55
CA GLU A 134 -48.36 -0.78 -4.61
C GLU A 134 -48.04 -1.95 -3.64
N ASN A 135 -46.90 -2.63 -3.83
CA ASN A 135 -46.39 -3.71 -2.99
C ASN A 135 -45.31 -3.25 -1.99
N GLY A 136 -44.88 -1.98 -2.01
CA GLY A 136 -43.85 -1.44 -1.13
C GLY A 136 -42.41 -1.70 -1.62
N ASP A 137 -42.21 -2.16 -2.86
CA ASP A 137 -40.87 -2.42 -3.39
C ASP A 137 -40.18 -1.10 -3.82
N PRO A 138 -38.87 -0.96 -3.59
CA PRO A 138 -38.14 0.25 -3.93
C PRO A 138 -38.16 0.53 -5.44
N PRO A 139 -38.15 1.80 -5.89
CA PRO A 139 -38.26 2.19 -7.29
C PRO A 139 -37.21 1.47 -8.14
N ILE A 140 -37.72 0.69 -9.09
CA ILE A 140 -36.92 -0.25 -9.84
C ILE A 140 -36.32 0.45 -11.06
N VAL A 141 -35.01 0.66 -11.00
CA VAL A 141 -34.20 1.19 -12.11
C VAL A 141 -33.95 0.12 -13.17
N ASP A 142 -34.90 -0.01 -14.11
CA ASP A 142 -34.87 -0.80 -15.35
C ASP A 142 -34.65 -2.33 -15.19
N SER A 143 -35.15 -3.10 -16.16
CA SER A 143 -35.26 -4.56 -16.31
C SER A 143 -34.00 -5.43 -16.04
N ALA A 144 -32.85 -4.84 -15.70
CA ALA A 144 -31.64 -5.52 -15.21
C ALA A 144 -31.39 -5.40 -13.67
N ARG A 145 -32.28 -4.65 -12.98
CA ARG A 145 -32.65 -4.57 -11.54
C ARG A 145 -31.56 -4.84 -10.48
N GLN A 146 -30.73 -3.83 -10.20
CA GLN A 146 -30.14 -3.63 -8.86
C GLN A 146 -30.84 -2.43 -8.20
N ALA A 147 -31.67 -2.68 -7.19
CA ALA A 147 -32.36 -1.63 -6.45
C ALA A 147 -31.34 -0.71 -5.77
N ILE A 148 -31.57 0.61 -5.86
CA ILE A 148 -30.77 1.59 -5.12
C ILE A 148 -31.18 1.50 -3.64
N PRO A 149 -30.26 1.26 -2.69
CA PRO A 149 -30.58 1.10 -1.28
C PRO A 149 -30.83 2.48 -0.61
N CYS A 150 -31.85 3.20 -1.09
CA CYS A 150 -32.18 4.56 -0.64
C CYS A 150 -32.47 4.64 0.87
N ALA A 151 -33.16 3.64 1.42
CA ALA A 151 -33.47 3.57 2.86
C ALA A 151 -32.21 3.42 3.72
N ALA A 152 -31.21 2.67 3.24
CA ALA A 152 -29.95 2.47 3.96
C ALA A 152 -29.00 3.68 3.82
N GLY A 153 -29.10 4.42 2.71
CA GLY A 153 -28.22 5.57 2.42
C GLY A 153 -26.77 5.20 2.11
N HIS A 154 -26.46 3.90 2.08
CA HIS A 154 -25.14 3.36 1.80
C HIS A 154 -25.23 2.12 0.91
N ALA A 155 -24.14 1.81 0.24
CA ALA A 155 -23.96 0.61 -0.58
C ALA A 155 -22.55 0.05 -0.38
N TYR A 156 -22.28 -1.14 -0.89
CA TYR A 156 -20.98 -1.79 -0.70
C TYR A 156 -20.02 -1.42 -1.83
N SER A 157 -18.82 -0.99 -1.45
CA SER A 157 -17.71 -0.76 -2.39
C SER A 157 -16.66 -1.86 -2.21
N LEU A 158 -16.14 -2.36 -3.33
CA LEU A 158 -15.03 -3.31 -3.34
C LEU A 158 -13.72 -2.55 -3.38
N ILE A 159 -12.90 -2.70 -2.34
CA ILE A 159 -11.54 -2.16 -2.25
C ILE A 159 -10.56 -3.25 -2.61
N VAL A 160 -9.57 -2.92 -3.44
CA VAL A 160 -8.48 -3.82 -3.83
C VAL A 160 -7.16 -3.10 -3.64
N TYR A 161 -6.28 -3.68 -2.84
CA TYR A 161 -4.88 -3.30 -2.74
C TYR A 161 -4.03 -4.23 -3.58
N SER A 162 -3.14 -3.67 -4.38
CA SER A 162 -2.27 -4.43 -5.26
C SER A 162 -0.84 -3.92 -5.24
N LEU A 163 0.11 -4.83 -5.45
CA LEU A 163 1.52 -4.51 -5.67
C LEU A 163 1.71 -4.24 -7.17
N ASP A 164 2.09 -3.02 -7.53
CA ASP A 164 2.39 -2.63 -8.92
C ASP A 164 3.90 -2.52 -9.10
N THR A 165 4.41 -3.23 -10.10
CA THR A 165 5.84 -3.28 -10.45
C THR A 165 6.14 -2.63 -11.80
N ALA A 166 5.13 -2.17 -12.54
CA ALA A 166 5.33 -1.61 -13.89
C ALA A 166 5.65 -0.12 -13.87
N GLY A 167 6.92 0.23 -13.92
CA GLY A 167 7.36 1.62 -13.98
C GLY A 167 8.32 2.01 -12.86
N GLY A 168 8.83 1.05 -12.09
CA GLY A 168 9.89 1.30 -11.12
C GLY A 168 11.24 1.64 -11.77
N SER A 169 12.26 1.89 -10.93
CA SER A 169 13.64 2.26 -11.31
C SER A 169 14.19 1.47 -12.51
N ASP A 170 13.88 0.18 -12.55
CA ASP A 170 14.42 -0.77 -13.53
C ASP A 170 13.74 -0.66 -14.91
N THR A 171 12.59 0.03 -14.97
CA THR A 171 11.74 0.14 -16.16
C THR A 171 11.59 1.59 -16.65
N GLY A 172 12.26 2.55 -16.00
CA GLY A 172 12.27 3.96 -16.41
C GLY A 172 10.89 4.65 -16.34
N GLY A 173 10.01 4.19 -15.44
CA GLY A 173 8.68 4.77 -15.29
C GLY A 173 8.67 6.03 -14.42
N PRO A 174 7.48 6.56 -14.10
CA PRO A 174 7.33 7.87 -13.46
C PRO A 174 7.73 7.90 -11.98
N TRP A 175 8.11 6.76 -11.39
CA TRP A 175 8.62 6.68 -10.01
C TRP A 175 9.94 5.93 -9.95
N THR A 176 10.73 6.21 -8.92
CA THR A 176 12.10 5.69 -8.78
C THR A 176 12.20 4.45 -7.89
N GLY A 177 11.15 4.06 -7.17
CA GLY A 177 11.16 2.87 -6.33
C GLY A 177 10.99 1.56 -7.12
N GLN A 178 11.26 0.42 -6.49
CA GLN A 178 11.20 -0.89 -7.16
C GLN A 178 9.78 -1.40 -7.38
N ALA A 179 8.87 -1.10 -6.45
CA ALA A 179 7.46 -1.42 -6.53
C ALA A 179 6.65 -0.39 -5.73
N ARG A 180 5.36 -0.31 -6.03
CA ARG A 180 4.43 0.56 -5.32
C ARG A 180 3.16 -0.19 -4.91
N ILE A 181 2.53 0.23 -3.81
CA ILE A 181 1.18 -0.23 -3.49
C ILE A 181 0.20 0.72 -4.15
N THR A 182 -0.80 0.16 -4.82
CA THR A 182 -1.93 0.91 -5.36
C THR A 182 -3.24 0.45 -4.75
N ARG A 183 -4.20 1.37 -4.67
CA ARG A 183 -5.55 1.15 -4.17
C ARG A 183 -6.54 1.39 -5.28
N TYR A 184 -7.39 0.42 -5.53
CA TYR A 184 -8.56 0.55 -6.39
C TYR A 184 -9.85 0.44 -5.57
N GLU A 185 -10.85 1.21 -5.96
CA GLU A 185 -12.18 1.19 -5.35
C GLU A 185 -13.23 1.11 -6.45
N LEU A 186 -13.94 -0.02 -6.49
CA LEU A 186 -15.13 -0.18 -7.33
C LEU A 186 -16.33 0.35 -6.54
N ARG A 187 -16.74 1.57 -6.88
CA ARG A 187 -17.93 2.21 -6.30
C ARG A 187 -19.20 1.75 -7.02
N PRO A 188 -20.32 1.68 -6.30
CA PRO A 188 -21.61 1.32 -6.88
C PRO A 188 -22.11 2.36 -7.89
N TYR A 189 -21.93 3.64 -7.58
CA TYR A 189 -22.45 4.78 -8.34
C TYR A 189 -21.39 5.87 -8.42
N ASN A 190 -21.42 6.64 -9.53
CA ASN A 190 -20.64 7.86 -9.67
C ASN A 190 -21.39 9.06 -9.07
N ASP A 191 -20.67 10.14 -8.78
CA ASP A 191 -21.27 11.41 -8.35
C ASP A 191 -21.84 12.15 -9.57
N SER A 192 -22.98 11.68 -10.08
CA SER A 192 -23.67 12.37 -11.17
C SER A 192 -24.54 13.48 -10.60
N SER A 193 -24.11 14.73 -10.81
CA SER A 193 -24.87 15.92 -10.46
C SER A 193 -26.03 16.14 -11.44
N GLY A 194 -27.23 15.68 -11.09
CA GLY A 194 -28.47 16.16 -11.70
C GLY A 194 -29.41 15.06 -12.17
N ARG A 195 -30.65 15.12 -11.64
CA ARG A 195 -31.99 14.64 -12.06
C ARG A 195 -32.20 13.42 -12.98
N GLN A 196 -31.20 12.85 -13.63
CA GLN A 196 -31.31 11.59 -14.36
C GLN A 196 -31.07 10.41 -13.41
N GLN A 197 -31.81 9.33 -13.65
CA GLN A 197 -31.76 8.08 -12.90
C GLN A 197 -30.31 7.56 -12.78
N PRO A 198 -29.76 7.42 -11.55
CA PRO A 198 -28.40 6.94 -11.37
C PRO A 198 -28.23 5.50 -11.87
N ALA A 199 -27.33 5.30 -12.82
CA ALA A 199 -26.94 3.97 -13.27
C ALA A 199 -25.75 3.46 -12.44
N PRO A 200 -25.69 2.17 -12.11
CA PRO A 200 -24.50 1.57 -11.52
C PRO A 200 -23.27 1.71 -12.43
N VAL A 201 -22.08 1.80 -11.84
CA VAL A 201 -20.82 1.83 -12.58
C VAL A 201 -20.65 0.54 -13.39
N GLN A 202 -20.01 0.64 -14.56
CA GLN A 202 -19.69 -0.51 -15.41
C GLN A 202 -19.04 -1.65 -14.61
N GLY A 203 -19.52 -2.87 -14.82
CA GLY A 203 -19.03 -4.07 -14.12
C GLY A 203 -19.38 -4.15 -12.63
N TYR A 204 -20.07 -3.16 -12.05
CA TYR A 204 -20.55 -3.27 -10.68
C TYR A 204 -21.80 -4.16 -10.57
N VAL A 205 -21.79 -5.00 -9.54
CA VAL A 205 -22.88 -5.90 -9.16
C VAL A 205 -22.97 -5.94 -7.64
N SER A 206 -24.17 -5.76 -7.09
CA SER A 206 -24.42 -5.91 -5.64
C SER A 206 -23.93 -7.28 -5.14
N PRO A 207 -23.14 -7.33 -4.07
CA PRO A 207 -22.93 -8.58 -3.33
C PRO A 207 -24.14 -8.97 -2.47
N ILE A 208 -25.19 -8.13 -2.39
CA ILE A 208 -26.42 -8.44 -1.66
C ILE A 208 -27.60 -8.54 -2.63
N VAL A 209 -28.39 -9.61 -2.51
CA VAL A 209 -29.62 -9.84 -3.29
C VAL A 209 -30.74 -10.27 -2.35
N GLY A 210 -31.71 -9.38 -2.15
CA GLY A 210 -32.76 -9.59 -1.16
C GLY A 210 -32.15 -9.84 0.23
N PRO A 211 -32.56 -10.89 0.95
CA PRO A 211 -32.02 -11.21 2.27
C PRO A 211 -30.65 -11.94 2.24
N ARG A 212 -30.09 -12.24 1.06
CA ARG A 212 -28.89 -13.09 0.94
C ARG A 212 -27.62 -12.26 0.78
N ASN A 213 -26.58 -12.69 1.50
CA ASN A 213 -25.22 -12.18 1.38
C ASN A 213 -24.40 -13.06 0.39
N LEU A 214 -23.89 -12.47 -0.69
CA LEU A 214 -23.20 -13.19 -1.77
C LEU A 214 -21.73 -12.75 -1.89
N PHE A 215 -21.17 -12.14 -0.84
CA PHE A 215 -19.79 -11.62 -0.85
C PHE A 215 -18.77 -12.70 -1.24
N ALA A 216 -18.90 -13.91 -0.72
CA ALA A 216 -17.96 -15.01 -0.98
C ALA A 216 -18.02 -15.54 -2.43
N ILE A 217 -19.16 -15.40 -3.11
CA ILE A 217 -19.37 -15.94 -4.47
C ILE A 217 -19.48 -14.85 -5.54
N TRP A 218 -19.32 -13.58 -5.17
CA TRP A 218 -19.35 -12.46 -6.10
C TRP A 218 -18.38 -12.68 -7.29
N PRO A 219 -18.77 -12.31 -8.53
CA PRO A 219 -20.02 -11.65 -8.92
C PRO A 219 -21.17 -12.61 -9.28
N ARG A 220 -21.13 -13.86 -8.82
CA ARG A 220 -22.14 -14.88 -9.13
C ARG A 220 -23.31 -14.84 -8.13
N ASP A 221 -24.44 -15.38 -8.55
CA ASP A 221 -25.55 -15.73 -7.64
C ASP A 221 -25.46 -17.17 -7.12
N VAL A 222 -26.50 -17.57 -6.37
CA VAL A 222 -26.64 -18.90 -5.77
C VAL A 222 -26.74 -20.02 -6.82
N ASP A 223 -27.10 -19.69 -8.05
CA ASP A 223 -27.18 -20.61 -9.18
C ASP A 223 -25.89 -20.57 -10.04
N GLU A 224 -24.82 -19.96 -9.49
CA GLU A 224 -23.52 -19.71 -10.14
C GLU A 224 -23.59 -18.84 -11.41
N THR A 225 -24.72 -18.19 -11.65
CA THR A 225 -24.91 -17.33 -12.80
C THR A 225 -24.13 -16.05 -12.60
N ASP A 226 -23.28 -15.74 -13.57
CA ASP A 226 -22.48 -14.53 -13.57
C ASP A 226 -23.36 -13.30 -13.80
N ARG A 227 -23.55 -12.51 -12.74
CA ARG A 227 -24.37 -11.28 -12.79
C ARG A 227 -23.59 -10.07 -13.33
N GLN A 228 -22.29 -10.20 -13.53
CA GLN A 228 -21.47 -9.20 -14.22
C GLN A 228 -21.52 -9.42 -15.75
N ARG A 229 -21.99 -10.59 -16.21
CA ARG A 229 -22.16 -10.88 -17.64
C ARG A 229 -23.05 -9.83 -18.30
N GLY A 230 -22.57 -9.25 -19.40
CA GLY A 230 -23.27 -8.20 -20.13
C GLY A 230 -23.13 -6.78 -19.55
N ARG A 231 -22.54 -6.61 -18.35
CA ARG A 231 -22.27 -5.29 -17.74
C ARG A 231 -20.88 -4.73 -18.04
N GLY A 232 -20.06 -5.49 -18.78
CA GLY A 232 -18.66 -5.18 -19.06
C GLY A 232 -17.75 -5.38 -17.85
N ARG A 233 -16.44 -5.35 -18.10
CA ARG A 233 -15.42 -5.40 -17.07
C ARG A 233 -15.36 -4.06 -16.33
N PRO A 234 -15.16 -4.03 -15.00
CA PRO A 234 -14.99 -2.76 -14.30
C PRO A 234 -13.84 -1.94 -14.88
N SER A 235 -14.03 -0.63 -14.91
CA SER A 235 -13.05 0.35 -15.36
C SER A 235 -12.58 1.22 -14.20
N GLY A 236 -11.58 2.06 -14.46
CA GLY A 236 -10.95 2.94 -13.46
C GLY A 236 -9.48 2.62 -13.23
N ALA A 237 -8.78 3.63 -12.70
CA ALA A 237 -7.37 3.54 -12.35
C ALA A 237 -7.21 3.29 -10.85
N ALA A 238 -6.20 2.49 -10.49
CA ALA A 238 -5.74 2.40 -9.11
C ALA A 238 -4.93 3.65 -8.76
N VAL A 239 -5.08 4.13 -7.52
CA VAL A 239 -4.37 5.30 -6.99
C VAL A 239 -3.14 4.83 -6.21
N PRO A 240 -1.96 5.41 -6.43
CA PRO A 240 -0.76 5.05 -5.67
C PRO A 240 -0.92 5.44 -4.19
N LEU A 241 -0.51 4.54 -3.29
CA LEU A 241 -0.47 4.76 -1.84
C LEU A 241 0.96 4.98 -1.35
N THR A 242 1.91 4.18 -1.82
CA THR A 242 3.34 4.31 -1.50
C THR A 242 4.21 3.73 -2.62
N ASP A 243 5.31 4.41 -2.93
CA ASP A 243 6.14 4.13 -4.11
C ASP A 243 7.48 3.43 -3.78
N PHE A 244 7.77 3.19 -2.50
CA PHE A 244 9.05 2.64 -2.02
C PHE A 244 8.86 1.28 -1.35
N VAL A 245 8.26 0.35 -2.10
CA VAL A 245 8.02 -1.04 -1.69
C VAL A 245 9.04 -1.95 -2.34
N ASP A 246 9.45 -3.00 -1.64
CA ASP A 246 10.35 -3.98 -2.22
C ASP A 246 9.65 -4.77 -3.34
N ARG A 247 10.42 -5.17 -4.36
CA ARG A 247 9.91 -6.12 -5.36
C ARG A 247 10.21 -7.54 -4.90
N ASN A 248 9.38 -8.48 -5.31
CA ASN A 248 9.61 -9.90 -5.06
C ASN A 248 10.96 -10.32 -5.66
N ARG A 249 11.91 -10.80 -4.85
CA ARG A 249 13.12 -11.47 -5.33
C ARG A 249 12.98 -12.94 -4.99
N SER A 250 13.04 -13.80 -5.99
CA SER A 250 12.81 -15.26 -5.92
C SER A 250 13.75 -16.06 -5.01
N GLU A 251 14.53 -15.40 -4.14
CA GLU A 251 15.55 -16.01 -3.27
C GLU A 251 15.22 -15.88 -1.77
N GLU A 252 14.09 -15.27 -1.39
CA GLU A 252 13.66 -15.19 0.01
C GLU A 252 12.70 -16.33 0.38
N THR A 253 12.64 -16.63 1.69
CA THR A 253 11.80 -17.70 2.24
C THR A 253 10.34 -17.55 1.83
N THR A 254 9.74 -18.63 1.34
CA THR A 254 8.33 -18.67 0.95
C THR A 254 7.45 -18.13 2.09
N PRO A 255 6.64 -17.09 1.85
CA PRO A 255 5.76 -16.53 2.86
C PRO A 255 4.85 -17.60 3.45
N THR A 256 4.79 -17.67 4.79
CA THR A 256 3.92 -18.61 5.50
C THR A 256 2.94 -17.87 6.39
N CYS A 257 1.70 -18.36 6.42
CA CYS A 257 0.68 -17.87 7.32
C CYS A 257 0.50 -18.82 8.51
N PRO A 258 0.04 -18.33 9.67
CA PRO A 258 -0.31 -19.21 10.79
C PRO A 258 -1.40 -20.22 10.39
N SER A 259 -1.56 -21.29 11.18
CA SER A 259 -2.65 -22.24 10.98
C SER A 259 -4.01 -21.54 11.01
N ASN A 260 -4.95 -22.01 10.17
CA ASN A 260 -6.28 -21.41 9.96
C ASN A 260 -6.31 -20.06 9.23
N TYR A 261 -5.20 -19.65 8.61
CA TYR A 261 -5.18 -18.50 7.70
C TYR A 261 -4.89 -18.96 6.28
N SER A 262 -5.61 -18.36 5.33
CA SER A 262 -5.33 -18.46 3.91
C SER A 262 -4.42 -17.30 3.49
N ILE A 263 -3.31 -17.63 2.84
CA ILE A 263 -2.41 -16.61 2.27
C ILE A 263 -3.05 -15.97 1.04
N SER A 264 -2.91 -14.65 0.91
CA SER A 264 -3.42 -13.84 -0.18
C SER A 264 -2.31 -12.91 -0.70
N PRO A 265 -1.98 -12.95 -2.00
CA PRO A 265 -2.52 -13.86 -3.02
C PRO A 265 -1.99 -15.29 -2.83
N LEU A 266 -2.49 -16.26 -3.61
CA LEU A 266 -2.04 -17.67 -3.55
C LEU A 266 -0.55 -17.84 -3.84
N ASN A 267 0.01 -17.00 -4.72
CA ASN A 267 1.44 -16.90 -5.00
C ASN A 267 1.92 -15.53 -4.50
N PRO A 268 2.10 -15.38 -3.18
CA PRO A 268 2.41 -14.10 -2.57
C PRO A 268 3.78 -13.60 -3.00
N PRO A 269 3.93 -12.28 -3.27
CA PRO A 269 5.25 -11.69 -3.28
C PRO A 269 5.77 -11.58 -1.84
N ASP A 270 7.08 -11.76 -1.66
CA ASP A 270 7.71 -11.72 -0.33
C ASP A 270 7.59 -10.35 0.34
N SER A 271 7.32 -9.30 -0.45
CA SER A 271 7.26 -7.91 0.01
C SER A 271 5.88 -7.44 0.43
N PHE A 272 4.79 -8.03 -0.05
CA PHE A 272 3.44 -7.60 0.30
C PHE A 272 2.45 -8.75 0.20
N TYR A 273 1.98 -9.25 1.34
CA TYR A 273 1.00 -10.31 1.40
C TYR A 273 0.10 -10.17 2.62
N ALA A 274 -1.01 -10.88 2.61
CA ALA A 274 -1.93 -10.96 3.72
C ALA A 274 -2.25 -12.41 4.10
N CYS A 275 -2.49 -12.64 5.37
CA CYS A 275 -3.06 -13.87 5.89
C CYS A 275 -4.47 -13.57 6.35
N VAL A 276 -5.46 -14.15 5.70
CA VAL A 276 -6.89 -13.97 6.02
C VAL A 276 -7.37 -15.19 6.78
N ARG A 277 -7.90 -14.99 7.98
CA ARG A 277 -8.44 -16.08 8.79
C ARG A 277 -9.62 -16.72 8.06
N THR A 278 -9.53 -18.03 7.87
CA THR A 278 -10.63 -18.85 7.36
C THR A 278 -11.22 -19.60 8.54
N GLY A 279 -12.54 -19.47 8.76
CA GLY A 279 -13.23 -20.25 9.79
C GLY A 279 -13.01 -21.75 9.56
N SER A 280 -12.37 -22.42 10.53
CA SER A 280 -12.00 -23.85 10.58
C SER A 280 -11.05 -24.40 9.49
N PRO A 281 -10.01 -25.18 9.84
CA PRO A 281 -8.98 -25.68 8.92
C PRO A 281 -9.40 -26.82 7.97
N ASN A 282 -10.64 -27.30 8.03
CA ASN A 282 -11.06 -28.49 7.27
C ASN A 282 -12.26 -28.18 6.36
N PRO A 283 -12.06 -27.94 5.05
CA PRO A 283 -13.01 -28.55 4.11
C PRO A 283 -12.94 -30.07 4.38
N PRO A 284 -14.08 -30.77 4.61
CA PRO A 284 -14.04 -32.22 4.68
C PRO A 284 -13.31 -32.73 3.42
N PRO A 285 -12.42 -33.74 3.55
CA PRO A 285 -11.75 -34.32 2.39
C PRO A 285 -12.81 -34.67 1.36
N ALA A 286 -12.54 -34.34 0.10
CA ALA A 286 -13.42 -34.63 -1.03
C ALA A 286 -13.73 -36.13 -1.08
N ALA A 287 -14.77 -36.54 -0.37
CA ALA A 287 -15.28 -37.90 -0.38
C ALA A 287 -16.34 -37.96 -1.47
N SER A 288 -15.97 -38.69 -2.53
CA SER A 288 -16.77 -39.18 -3.65
C SER A 288 -17.12 -38.23 -4.80
N PRO A 289 -17.02 -38.73 -6.05
CA PRO A 289 -17.41 -38.01 -7.25
C PRO A 289 -18.93 -38.05 -7.38
N SER A 290 -19.62 -37.09 -6.77
CA SER A 290 -21.01 -36.80 -7.10
C SER A 290 -21.05 -35.79 -8.25
N PRO A 291 -21.87 -35.98 -9.29
CA PRO A 291 -21.96 -35.02 -10.38
C PRO A 291 -22.72 -33.80 -9.86
N SER A 292 -22.01 -32.67 -9.78
CA SER A 292 -22.45 -31.31 -9.39
C SER A 292 -21.98 -30.89 -7.98
N PRO A 293 -20.82 -30.23 -7.85
CA PRO A 293 -20.52 -29.46 -6.66
C PRO A 293 -21.30 -28.16 -6.74
N ARG A 294 -22.51 -28.11 -6.16
CA ARG A 294 -23.08 -26.80 -5.81
C ARG A 294 -22.11 -26.17 -4.81
N PRO A 295 -21.55 -24.97 -5.04
CA PRO A 295 -20.80 -24.28 -4.01
C PRO A 295 -21.78 -24.05 -2.88
N ARG A 296 -21.61 -24.76 -1.77
CA ARG A 296 -22.24 -24.34 -0.52
C ARG A 296 -21.78 -22.91 -0.33
N ALA A 297 -22.72 -21.96 -0.36
CA ALA A 297 -22.53 -20.64 0.19
C ALA A 297 -21.79 -20.84 1.51
N ALA A 298 -20.59 -20.26 1.62
CA ALA A 298 -19.88 -20.24 2.90
C ALA A 298 -20.89 -19.78 3.95
N SER A 299 -21.07 -20.57 5.00
CA SER A 299 -22.03 -20.37 6.10
C SER A 299 -22.46 -18.91 6.25
N ASP A 300 -23.78 -18.66 6.19
CA ASP A 300 -24.45 -17.34 6.22
C ASP A 300 -24.01 -16.43 7.40
N THR A 301 -23.25 -16.96 8.37
CA THR A 301 -22.57 -16.21 9.42
C THR A 301 -21.23 -15.66 8.92
N ILE A 302 -21.24 -14.41 8.45
CA ILE A 302 -20.02 -13.62 8.27
C ILE A 302 -19.45 -13.36 9.67
N GLU A 303 -18.59 -14.25 10.14
CA GLU A 303 -17.83 -14.05 11.36
C GLU A 303 -16.85 -12.90 11.17
N ASN A 304 -16.53 -12.20 12.26
CA ASN A 304 -15.46 -11.22 12.24
C ASN A 304 -14.15 -11.91 11.80
N GLN A 305 -13.67 -11.51 10.63
CA GLN A 305 -12.45 -11.97 10.02
C GLN A 305 -11.26 -11.20 10.57
N GLU A 306 -10.17 -11.92 10.68
CA GLU A 306 -8.90 -11.37 11.10
C GLU A 306 -7.90 -11.46 9.96
N VAL A 307 -7.21 -10.35 9.73
CA VAL A 307 -6.25 -10.20 8.65
C VAL A 307 -4.91 -9.83 9.25
N ILE A 308 -3.87 -10.59 8.93
CA ILE A 308 -2.48 -10.20 9.19
C ILE A 308 -1.93 -9.63 7.89
N LEU A 309 -1.49 -8.38 7.91
CA LEU A 309 -0.83 -7.75 6.78
C LEU A 309 0.68 -7.78 7.00
N TYR A 310 1.41 -8.19 5.98
CA TYR A 310 2.87 -8.10 5.92
C TYR A 310 3.27 -7.15 4.80
N LEU A 311 4.22 -6.27 5.08
CA LEU A 311 4.70 -5.30 4.13
C LEU A 311 6.20 -5.01 4.34
N ARG A 312 6.99 -5.09 3.28
CA ARG A 312 8.41 -4.76 3.25
C ARG A 312 8.66 -3.57 2.32
N GLY A 313 9.21 -2.51 2.89
CA GLY A 313 9.64 -1.32 2.16
C GLY A 313 11.00 -1.53 1.49
N ASN A 314 11.34 -0.64 0.58
CA ASN A 314 12.66 -0.57 -0.02
C ASN A 314 13.02 0.89 -0.34
N GLY A 315 14.06 1.40 0.31
CA GLY A 315 14.52 2.77 0.09
C GLY A 315 15.25 3.02 -1.23
N LEU A 316 15.46 1.99 -2.06
CA LEU A 316 16.08 2.16 -3.38
C LEU A 316 15.28 3.14 -4.24
N GLY A 317 16.00 4.01 -4.95
CA GLY A 317 15.41 5.12 -5.71
C GLY A 317 15.27 6.42 -4.92
N ARG A 318 15.49 6.41 -3.59
CA ARG A 318 15.64 7.65 -2.81
C ARG A 318 17.05 8.23 -2.95
N PRO A 319 17.20 9.55 -2.79
CA PRO A 319 18.52 10.18 -2.74
C PRO A 319 19.45 9.48 -1.74
N SER A 320 20.70 9.27 -2.16
CA SER A 320 21.79 8.73 -1.34
C SER A 320 21.68 7.25 -0.92
N ILE A 321 20.61 6.55 -1.36
CA ILE A 321 20.49 5.09 -1.25
C ILE A 321 20.83 4.46 -2.61
N THR A 322 22.04 3.90 -2.73
CA THR A 322 22.50 3.20 -3.95
C THR A 322 22.41 1.69 -3.81
N GLU A 323 22.27 0.97 -4.93
CA GLU A 323 22.32 -0.50 -5.02
C GLU A 323 23.76 -1.06 -4.87
N ASN A 324 24.52 -0.64 -3.85
CA ASN A 324 25.78 -1.29 -3.55
C ASN A 324 25.55 -2.47 -2.60
N GLY A 325 25.15 -3.61 -3.18
CA GLY A 325 25.02 -4.91 -2.51
C GLY A 325 23.74 -5.12 -1.72
N ASN A 326 23.56 -6.33 -1.18
CA ASN A 326 22.39 -6.82 -0.42
C ASN A 326 21.98 -6.01 0.84
N ASN A 327 22.56 -4.82 1.05
CA ASN A 327 22.32 -3.91 2.17
C ASN A 327 21.34 -2.77 1.86
N ALA A 328 20.49 -2.93 0.84
CA ALA A 328 19.38 -2.01 0.62
C ALA A 328 18.50 -1.95 1.88
N TYR A 329 18.19 -0.73 2.33
CA TYR A 329 17.38 -0.53 3.52
C TYR A 329 15.94 -1.01 3.30
N ARG A 330 15.56 -2.08 4.01
CA ARG A 330 14.29 -2.81 3.82
C ARG A 330 13.53 -2.94 5.14
N PRO A 331 12.80 -1.90 5.59
CA PRO A 331 11.99 -2.00 6.79
C PRO A 331 10.83 -2.97 6.54
N THR A 332 10.61 -3.88 7.47
CA THR A 332 9.45 -4.79 7.47
C THR A 332 8.44 -4.35 8.51
N LEU A 333 7.16 -4.41 8.15
CA LEU A 333 6.03 -4.08 9.01
C LEU A 333 5.05 -5.24 8.97
N THR A 334 4.49 -5.57 10.12
CA THR A 334 3.41 -6.53 10.24
C THR A 334 2.36 -5.97 11.17
N THR A 335 1.09 -6.09 10.79
CA THR A 335 -0.03 -5.66 11.63
C THR A 335 -1.14 -6.70 11.57
N ARG A 336 -1.93 -6.77 12.63
CA ARG A 336 -3.05 -7.68 12.78
C ARG A 336 -4.30 -6.84 12.96
N VAL A 337 -5.26 -7.04 12.06
CA VAL A 337 -6.49 -6.26 11.97
C VAL A 337 -7.66 -7.20 12.16
N PHE A 338 -8.54 -6.86 13.09
CA PHE A 338 -9.82 -7.51 13.27
C PHE A 338 -10.89 -6.62 12.64
N ASN A 339 -11.62 -7.14 11.66
CA ASN A 339 -12.73 -6.39 11.08
C ASN A 339 -13.90 -6.37 12.08
N ARG A 340 -14.73 -5.32 12.01
CA ARG A 340 -15.91 -5.17 12.89
C ARG A 340 -17.20 -5.05 12.09
N GLY A 341 -17.15 -5.33 10.79
CA GLY A 341 -18.32 -5.26 9.93
C GLY A 341 -19.30 -6.39 10.24
N THR A 342 -20.33 -6.11 11.02
CA THR A 342 -21.44 -7.02 11.27
C THR A 342 -22.50 -6.85 10.18
N LEU A 343 -22.86 -7.95 9.50
CA LEU A 343 -24.09 -8.05 8.73
C LEU A 343 -25.08 -8.88 9.54
N ASP A 344 -26.23 -8.29 9.88
CA ASP A 344 -27.35 -8.92 10.61
C ASP A 344 -26.91 -9.99 11.64
N VAL A 345 -26.33 -9.52 12.76
CA VAL A 345 -26.22 -10.37 13.95
C VAL A 345 -27.63 -10.60 14.45
N ASN A 346 -28.15 -11.81 14.22
CA ASN A 346 -29.40 -12.24 14.84
C ASN A 346 -29.20 -12.21 16.37
N PRO A 347 -29.93 -11.35 17.12
CA PRO A 347 -29.70 -11.18 18.56
C PRO A 347 -30.16 -12.37 19.43
N ASN A 348 -30.68 -13.44 18.81
CA ASN A 348 -31.29 -14.57 19.51
C ASN A 348 -30.43 -15.85 19.57
N ASN A 349 -29.12 -15.77 19.36
CA ASN A 349 -28.19 -16.87 19.61
C ASN A 349 -27.05 -16.47 20.54
#